data_AF-A0A973BVV8-F1
#
_entry.id   AF-A0A973BVV8-F1
#
_cell.length_a   1.000
_cell.length_b   1.000
_cell.length_c   1.000
_cell.angle_alpha   90.00
_cell.angle_beta   90.00
_cell.angle_gamma   90.00
#
_symmetry.space_group_name_H-M   'P 1'
#
loop_
_entity.id
_entity.type
_entity.pdbx_description
1 polymer ?
#
loop_
_entity_poly.entity_id
_entity_poly.type
_entity_poly.pdbx_seq_one_letter_code
_entity_poly.pdbx_strand_id
1 'polypeptide(L)'
;MSRSKTTSIKRPEQLPTAAEEGESRLGDLSRPIPVDKRIFRRSKVALVAGIGALVVGVALAAAVFVLPLQTWFDQDDALDERQAQLDELQRVNGQLSAEVERLRTDDGVREAAREEIGYVDAGEERFSVRPLPPLPRNLPNGWPYNVAAQIISLRQNPPAEPVEPVPDAPAPASPDATTAPPPSDPAADE
;
A
#
# COMPACT_ATOMS: atom_id res chain seq x y z
N MET A 1 45.59 110.53 13.04
CA MET A 1 45.62 111.24 14.33
C MET A 1 45.70 110.23 15.47
N SER A 2 46.53 110.53 16.47
CA SER A 2 46.47 110.10 17.89
C SER A 2 46.44 108.59 18.21
N ARG A 3 47.56 108.02 18.69
CA ARG A 3 48.12 108.04 20.06
C ARG A 3 47.59 106.91 20.97
N SER A 4 48.50 105.97 21.22
CA SER A 4 48.73 105.12 22.41
C SER A 4 47.70 105.12 23.56
N LYS A 5 47.34 103.91 24.00
CA LYS A 5 47.01 103.57 25.39
C LYS A 5 47.81 102.35 25.84
N THR A 6 48.75 102.60 26.74
CA THR A 6 49.49 101.63 27.58
C THR A 6 48.72 101.42 28.89
N THR A 7 48.99 100.30 29.57
CA THR A 7 48.58 99.89 30.94
C THR A 7 47.41 98.90 30.93
N SER A 8 47.52 97.67 31.45
CA SER A 8 48.09 97.29 32.74
C SER A 8 48.62 95.84 32.71
N ILE A 9 49.75 95.63 33.39
CA ILE A 9 50.46 94.35 33.54
C ILE A 9 49.80 93.54 34.65
N LYS A 10 49.59 92.23 34.44
CA LYS A 10 49.41 91.27 35.52
C LYS A 10 50.41 90.13 35.37
N ARG A 11 51.41 90.12 36.25
CA ARG A 11 52.39 89.06 36.47
C ARG A 11 51.79 87.99 37.40
N PRO A 12 51.73 86.73 36.98
CA PRO A 12 51.99 85.58 37.85
C PRO A 12 53.39 85.04 37.51
N GLU A 13 54.40 85.18 38.38
CA GLU A 13 54.73 84.27 39.49
C GLU A 13 54.73 82.81 39.05
N GLN A 14 55.96 82.30 38.87
CA GLN A 14 56.39 80.91 39.04
C GLN A 14 56.27 79.97 37.83
N LEU A 15 57.41 79.78 37.14
CA LEU A 15 57.80 78.47 36.62
C LEU A 15 58.20 77.57 37.80
N PRO A 16 57.68 76.34 37.83
CA PRO A 16 58.50 75.16 38.12
C PRO A 16 58.37 74.17 36.95
N THR A 17 59.50 73.85 36.30
CA THR A 17 60.22 72.58 36.47
C THR A 17 59.65 71.47 35.59
N ALA A 18 60.34 71.22 34.48
CA ALA A 18 60.14 70.10 33.57
C ALA A 18 60.57 68.77 34.22
N ALA A 19 59.80 68.30 35.20
CA ALA A 19 60.03 67.02 35.88
C ALA A 19 58.73 66.30 36.31
N GLU A 20 57.62 66.45 35.57
CA GLU A 20 56.34 65.74 35.81
C GLU A 20 55.86 64.93 34.60
N GLU A 21 56.77 64.47 33.74
CA GLU A 21 56.43 63.67 32.55
C GLU A 21 56.46 62.14 32.81
N GLY A 22 56.40 61.73 34.08
CA GLY A 22 56.67 60.35 34.50
C GLY A 22 55.60 59.65 35.34
N GLU A 23 54.57 60.33 35.84
CA GLU A 23 53.61 59.71 36.77
C GLU A 23 52.19 60.24 36.52
N SER A 24 51.39 59.49 35.74
CA SER A 24 49.91 59.39 35.83
C SER A 24 49.28 58.77 34.57
N ARG A 25 49.79 57.62 34.12
CA ARG A 25 49.07 56.73 33.15
C ARG A 25 48.63 55.40 33.76
N LEU A 26 48.79 55.23 35.08
CA LEU A 26 48.42 54.02 35.84
C LEU A 26 47.34 54.28 36.91
N GLY A 27 46.63 55.41 36.82
CA GLY A 27 45.65 55.86 37.82
C GLY A 27 44.18 55.82 37.41
N ASP A 28 43.82 55.25 36.24
CA ASP A 28 42.42 55.13 35.82
C ASP A 28 41.97 53.66 35.72
N LEU A 29 42.19 52.92 36.82
CA LEU A 29 41.66 51.56 37.04
C LEU A 29 40.44 51.54 37.96
N SER A 30 39.88 52.72 38.28
CA SER A 30 38.74 52.88 39.20
C SER A 30 37.58 53.66 38.56
N ARG A 31 37.48 53.66 37.24
CA ARG A 31 36.17 53.80 36.61
C ARG A 31 35.52 52.42 36.60
N PRO A 32 34.40 52.20 37.32
CA PRO A 32 33.61 51.01 37.07
C PRO A 32 33.22 51.04 35.60
N ILE A 33 33.76 50.09 34.85
CA ILE A 33 33.35 49.74 33.50
C ILE A 33 31.82 49.64 33.54
N PRO A 34 31.07 50.36 32.68
CA PRO A 34 29.63 50.11 32.60
C PRO A 34 29.43 48.70 32.05
N VAL A 35 29.24 47.73 32.94
CA VAL A 35 28.84 46.34 32.66
C VAL A 35 27.34 46.29 32.28
N ASP A 36 26.81 47.37 31.71
CA ASP A 36 25.40 47.57 31.40
C ASP A 36 25.07 47.27 29.93
N LYS A 37 25.64 46.18 29.42
CA LYS A 37 25.06 45.47 28.28
C LYS A 37 24.76 44.01 28.65
N ARG A 38 23.87 43.87 29.63
CA ARG A 38 22.78 42.89 29.69
C ARG A 38 22.97 41.65 28.79
N ILE A 39 23.77 40.70 29.27
CA ILE A 39 23.86 39.35 28.68
C ILE A 39 22.73 38.44 29.25
N PHE A 40 22.06 38.84 30.33
CA PHE A 40 21.11 37.99 31.05
C PHE A 40 19.66 37.95 30.53
N ARG A 41 19.36 38.49 29.34
CA ARG A 41 18.06 38.27 28.66
C ARG A 41 18.15 37.42 27.39
N ARG A 42 19.34 36.94 27.01
CA ARG A 42 19.56 36.20 25.75
C ARG A 42 19.79 34.70 25.94
N SER A 43 19.97 34.19 27.17
CA SER A 43 20.28 32.77 27.40
C SER A 43 19.16 31.84 26.94
N LYS A 44 17.89 32.20 27.18
CA LYS A 44 16.73 31.41 26.71
C LYS A 44 16.60 31.44 25.18
N VAL A 45 16.82 32.59 24.55
CA VAL A 45 16.79 32.72 23.08
C VAL A 45 17.95 31.96 22.44
N ALA A 46 19.14 32.00 23.04
CA ALA A 46 20.30 31.22 22.58
C ALA A 46 20.10 29.72 22.76
N LEU A 47 19.45 29.28 23.84
CA LEU A 47 19.10 27.88 24.08
C LEU A 47 18.04 27.40 23.09
N VAL A 48 16.99 28.20 22.83
CA VAL A 48 15.98 27.89 21.81
C VAL A 48 16.60 27.88 20.41
N ALA A 49 17.49 28.81 20.09
CA ALA A 49 18.22 28.81 18.82
C ALA A 49 19.14 27.59 18.68
N GLY A 50 19.81 27.18 19.76
CA GLY A 50 20.65 25.98 19.79
C GLY A 50 19.85 24.69 19.62
N ILE A 51 18.70 24.56 20.29
CA ILE A 51 17.76 23.44 20.09
C ILE A 51 17.24 23.44 18.66
N GLY A 52 16.85 24.61 18.14
CA GLY A 52 16.41 24.75 16.75
C GLY A 52 17.48 24.29 15.75
N ALA A 53 18.73 24.70 15.95
CA ALA A 53 19.85 24.26 15.11
C ALA A 53 20.09 22.73 15.20
N LEU A 54 19.95 22.14 16.39
CA LEU A 54 20.06 20.69 16.57
C LEU A 54 18.95 19.95 15.83
N VAL A 55 17.70 20.39 15.96
CA VAL A 55 16.55 19.78 15.27
C VAL A 55 16.75 19.83 13.75
N VAL A 56 17.17 20.99 13.22
CA VAL A 56 17.48 21.12 11.79
C VAL A 56 18.65 20.20 11.39
N GLY A 57 19.70 20.12 12.20
CA GLY A 57 20.83 19.23 11.96
C GLY A 57 20.44 17.75 11.92
N VAL A 58 19.61 17.31 12.87
CA VAL A 58 19.08 15.94 12.91
C VAL A 58 18.16 15.67 11.72
N ALA A 59 17.31 16.62 11.33
CA ALA A 59 16.44 16.47 10.17
C ALA A 59 17.25 16.35 8.87
N LEU A 60 18.32 17.14 8.71
CA LEU A 60 19.22 17.02 7.55
C LEU A 60 19.99 15.70 7.55
N ALA A 61 20.51 15.27 8.70
CA ALA A 61 21.15 13.96 8.81
C ALA A 61 20.17 12.84 8.47
N ALA A 62 18.97 12.86 9.05
CA ALA A 62 17.91 11.91 8.73
C ALA A 62 17.56 11.96 7.23
N ALA A 63 17.44 13.12 6.61
CA ALA A 63 17.16 13.22 5.17
C ALA A 63 18.26 12.55 4.33
N VAL A 64 19.54 12.78 4.66
CA VAL A 64 20.67 12.18 3.93
C VAL A 64 20.72 10.65 4.06
N PHE A 65 20.18 10.08 5.15
CA PHE A 65 20.20 8.63 5.36
C PHE A 65 18.87 7.92 5.03
N VAL A 66 17.73 8.50 5.38
CA VAL A 66 16.38 7.92 5.21
C VAL A 66 15.96 7.91 3.75
N LEU A 67 16.17 9.01 3.01
CA LEU A 67 15.78 9.07 1.60
C LEU A 67 16.50 7.99 0.77
N PRO A 68 17.83 7.82 0.86
CA PRO A 68 18.50 6.76 0.11
C PRO A 68 18.06 5.35 0.50
N LEU A 69 17.87 5.09 1.80
CA LEU A 69 17.40 3.78 2.28
C LEU A 69 16.00 3.47 1.76
N GLN A 70 15.08 4.43 1.83
CA GLN A 70 13.72 4.26 1.34
C GLN A 70 13.72 4.00 -0.18
N THR A 71 14.50 4.76 -0.96
CA THR A 71 14.60 4.52 -2.40
C THR A 71 15.22 3.16 -2.74
N TRP A 72 16.10 2.63 -1.89
CA TRP A 72 16.70 1.32 -2.11
C TRP A 72 15.66 0.20 -1.91
N PHE A 73 14.87 0.26 -0.83
CA PHE A 73 13.78 -0.69 -0.60
C PHE A 73 12.70 -0.60 -1.70
N ASP A 74 12.30 0.60 -2.11
CA ASP A 74 11.31 0.78 -3.18
C ASP A 74 11.81 0.20 -4.53
N GLN A 75 13.12 0.26 -4.79
CA GLN A 75 13.73 -0.35 -5.98
C GLN A 75 13.79 -1.87 -5.88
N ASP A 76 14.04 -2.42 -4.70
CA ASP A 76 14.08 -3.86 -4.44
C ASP A 76 12.69 -4.47 -4.65
N ASP A 77 11.65 -3.88 -4.07
CA ASP A 77 10.25 -4.29 -4.28
C ASP A 77 9.86 -4.22 -5.78
N ALA A 78 10.30 -3.15 -6.47
CA ALA A 78 10.07 -3.02 -7.90
C ALA A 78 10.84 -4.06 -8.73
N LEU A 79 12.02 -4.49 -8.30
CA LEU A 79 12.78 -5.56 -8.96
C LEU A 79 12.11 -6.91 -8.77
N ASP A 80 11.67 -7.22 -7.55
CA ASP A 80 10.99 -8.48 -7.22
C ASP A 80 9.69 -8.64 -8.02
N GLU A 81 8.87 -7.60 -8.08
CA GLU A 81 7.64 -7.60 -8.87
C GLU A 81 7.92 -7.83 -10.36
N ARG A 82 8.96 -7.17 -10.91
CA ARG A 82 9.34 -7.35 -12.31
C ARG A 82 9.90 -8.74 -12.58
N GLN A 83 10.67 -9.30 -11.64
CA GLN A 83 11.20 -10.65 -11.73
C GLN A 83 10.06 -11.67 -11.72
N ALA A 84 9.08 -11.51 -10.83
CA ALA A 84 7.89 -12.36 -10.80
C ALA A 84 7.10 -12.32 -12.11
N GLN A 85 6.94 -11.12 -12.70
CA GLN A 85 6.33 -10.97 -14.03
C GLN A 85 7.15 -11.68 -15.11
N LEU A 86 8.48 -11.56 -15.10
CA LEU A 86 9.34 -12.23 -16.08
C LEU A 86 9.29 -13.75 -15.94
N ASP A 87 9.26 -14.27 -14.72
CA ASP A 87 9.19 -15.71 -14.46
C ASP A 87 7.84 -16.27 -14.95
N GLU A 88 6.74 -15.54 -14.71
CA GLU A 88 5.43 -15.91 -15.22
C GLU A 88 5.37 -15.88 -16.75
N LEU A 89 5.92 -14.85 -17.39
CA LEU A 89 5.99 -14.77 -18.85
C LEU A 89 6.82 -15.91 -19.44
N GLN A 90 7.95 -16.24 -18.82
CA GLN A 90 8.79 -17.37 -19.26
C GLN A 90 8.08 -18.71 -19.08
N ARG A 91 7.36 -18.90 -17.97
CA ARG A 91 6.54 -20.10 -17.72
C ARG A 91 5.47 -20.27 -18.78
N VAL A 92 4.70 -19.23 -19.05
CA VAL A 92 3.64 -19.24 -20.08
C VAL A 92 4.26 -19.47 -21.46
N ASN A 93 5.34 -18.77 -21.81
CA ASN A 93 6.03 -18.96 -23.08
C ASN A 93 6.55 -20.40 -23.26
N GLY A 94 7.09 -21.01 -22.21
CA GLY A 94 7.50 -22.41 -22.21
C GLY A 94 6.33 -23.37 -22.44
N GLN A 95 5.19 -23.12 -21.79
CA GLN A 95 3.97 -23.89 -22.00
C GLN A 95 3.46 -23.78 -23.46
N LEU A 96 3.38 -22.56 -24.01
CA LEU A 96 2.98 -22.37 -25.41
C LEU A 96 3.94 -23.04 -26.38
N SER A 97 5.25 -22.96 -26.11
CA SER A 97 6.27 -23.59 -26.96
C SER A 97 6.12 -25.12 -26.98
N ALA A 98 5.88 -25.72 -25.80
CA ALA A 98 5.62 -27.15 -25.70
C ALA A 98 4.33 -27.56 -26.46
N GLU A 99 3.29 -26.74 -26.37
CA GLU A 99 2.04 -26.98 -27.07
C GLU A 99 2.19 -26.84 -28.59
N VAL A 100 2.91 -25.83 -29.07
CA VAL A 100 3.23 -25.67 -30.49
C VAL A 100 4.02 -26.88 -31.01
N GLU A 101 4.98 -27.38 -30.24
CA GLU A 101 5.75 -28.55 -30.65
C GLU A 101 4.88 -29.82 -30.70
N ARG A 102 3.96 -29.99 -29.73
CA ARG A 102 2.94 -31.04 -29.77
C ARG A 102 2.06 -30.93 -31.02
N LEU A 103 1.54 -29.73 -31.29
CA LEU A 103 0.65 -29.44 -32.42
C LEU A 103 1.35 -29.48 -33.78
N ARG A 104 2.69 -29.47 -33.84
CA ARG A 104 3.45 -29.70 -35.07
C ARG A 104 3.56 -31.17 -35.46
N THR A 105 3.32 -32.08 -34.51
CA THR A 105 3.34 -33.52 -34.77
C THR A 105 2.03 -33.96 -35.41
N ASP A 106 2.06 -34.92 -36.34
CA ASP A 106 0.86 -35.42 -37.04
C ASP A 106 -0.24 -35.90 -36.08
N ASP A 107 0.13 -36.56 -34.98
CA ASP A 107 -0.81 -36.97 -33.92
C ASP A 107 -1.42 -35.76 -33.19
N GLY A 108 -0.62 -34.72 -32.94
CA GLY A 108 -1.10 -33.50 -32.30
C GLY A 108 -2.10 -32.74 -33.17
N VAL A 109 -1.86 -32.69 -34.49
CA VAL A 109 -2.79 -32.10 -35.46
C VAL A 109 -4.09 -32.90 -35.52
N ARG A 110 -4.03 -34.23 -35.58
CA ARG A 110 -5.23 -35.08 -35.61
C ARG A 110 -6.07 -34.93 -34.35
N GLU A 111 -5.44 -34.91 -33.17
CA GLU A 111 -6.15 -34.73 -31.91
C GLU A 111 -6.80 -33.34 -31.84
N ALA A 112 -6.06 -32.27 -32.18
CA ALA A 112 -6.62 -30.92 -32.23
C ALA A 112 -7.76 -30.80 -33.23
N ALA A 113 -7.64 -31.41 -34.42
CA ALA A 113 -8.72 -31.44 -35.39
C ALA A 113 -9.95 -32.20 -34.87
N ARG A 114 -9.75 -33.28 -34.11
CA ARG A 114 -10.83 -34.06 -33.50
C ARG A 114 -11.55 -33.24 -32.40
N GLU A 115 -10.82 -32.47 -31.61
CA GLU A 115 -11.38 -31.60 -30.56
C GLU A 115 -12.09 -30.36 -31.13
N GLU A 116 -11.46 -29.62 -32.05
CA GLU A 116 -11.98 -28.33 -32.54
C GLU A 116 -13.08 -28.47 -33.60
N ILE A 117 -12.85 -29.32 -34.60
CA ILE A 117 -13.74 -29.45 -35.75
C ILE A 117 -14.44 -30.81 -35.81
N GLY A 118 -14.19 -31.68 -34.84
CA GLY A 118 -14.80 -33.00 -34.82
C GLY A 118 -14.31 -33.90 -35.95
N TYR A 119 -13.08 -33.71 -36.42
CA TYR A 119 -12.47 -34.48 -37.49
C TYR A 119 -12.46 -35.99 -37.19
N VAL A 120 -12.67 -36.79 -38.23
CA VAL A 120 -12.78 -38.26 -38.19
C VAL A 120 -11.97 -38.80 -39.36
N ASP A 121 -11.08 -39.76 -39.12
CA ASP A 121 -10.20 -40.29 -40.17
C ASP A 121 -10.98 -41.18 -41.15
N ALA A 122 -10.41 -41.40 -42.34
CA ALA A 122 -11.06 -42.22 -43.36
C ALA A 122 -11.29 -43.66 -42.86
N GLY A 123 -12.56 -44.07 -42.76
CA GLY A 123 -12.96 -45.39 -42.25
C GLY A 123 -13.39 -45.41 -40.78
N GLU A 124 -13.33 -44.28 -40.06
CA GLU A 124 -13.91 -44.13 -38.73
C GLU A 124 -15.38 -43.64 -38.81
N GLU A 125 -16.24 -44.12 -37.90
CA GLU A 125 -17.64 -43.67 -37.78
C GLU A 125 -17.87 -42.95 -36.44
N ARG A 126 -18.47 -41.75 -36.51
CA ARG A 126 -18.81 -40.97 -35.30
C ARG A 126 -20.16 -41.41 -34.75
N PHE A 127 -20.16 -41.98 -33.55
CA PHE A 127 -21.38 -42.25 -32.79
C PHE A 127 -21.62 -41.14 -31.75
N SER A 128 -22.82 -40.53 -31.77
CA SER A 128 -23.25 -39.65 -30.70
C SER A 128 -24.11 -40.43 -29.71
N VAL A 129 -23.66 -40.50 -28.45
CA VAL A 129 -24.44 -41.11 -27.38
C VAL A 129 -25.45 -40.10 -26.88
N ARG A 130 -26.74 -40.35 -27.10
CA ARG A 130 -27.80 -39.55 -26.46
C ARG A 130 -27.91 -39.89 -24.99
N PRO A 131 -28.24 -38.92 -24.11
CA PRO A 131 -28.60 -39.23 -22.75
C PRO A 131 -29.78 -40.20 -22.75
N LEU A 132 -29.70 -41.21 -21.88
CA LEU A 132 -30.74 -42.21 -21.77
C LEU A 132 -32.06 -41.49 -21.44
N PRO A 133 -33.14 -41.71 -22.21
CA PRO A 133 -34.41 -41.05 -21.92
C PRO A 133 -34.85 -41.42 -20.49
N PRO A 134 -35.53 -40.51 -19.78
CA PRO A 134 -36.07 -40.82 -18.46
C PRO A 134 -37.00 -42.03 -18.58
N LEU A 135 -36.67 -43.10 -17.85
CA LEU A 135 -37.49 -44.31 -17.83
C LEU A 135 -38.91 -43.96 -17.36
N PRO A 136 -39.96 -44.55 -17.97
CA PRO A 136 -41.33 -44.32 -17.56
C PRO A 136 -41.49 -44.74 -16.09
N ARG A 137 -41.89 -43.78 -15.25
CA ARG A 137 -42.11 -43.99 -13.81
C ARG A 137 -43.49 -44.54 -13.49
N ASN A 138 -44.43 -44.42 -14.43
CA ASN A 138 -45.76 -45.02 -14.35
C ASN A 138 -45.73 -46.38 -15.02
N LEU A 139 -45.63 -47.44 -14.21
CA LEU A 139 -45.77 -48.81 -14.69
C LEU A 139 -47.23 -49.26 -14.58
N PRO A 140 -47.71 -50.16 -15.45
CA PRO A 140 -49.07 -50.68 -15.38
C PRO A 140 -49.36 -51.41 -14.06
N ASN A 141 -50.61 -51.34 -13.62
CA ASN A 141 -51.09 -52.13 -12.49
C ASN A 141 -51.26 -53.60 -12.93
N GLY A 142 -50.41 -54.49 -12.43
CA GLY A 142 -50.49 -55.92 -12.72
C GLY A 142 -49.18 -56.66 -12.44
N TRP A 143 -49.25 -58.00 -12.44
CA TRP A 143 -48.04 -58.83 -12.40
C TRP A 143 -47.29 -58.68 -13.73
N PRO A 144 -45.96 -58.49 -13.74
CA PRO A 144 -44.99 -58.42 -12.63
C PRO A 144 -44.61 -56.97 -12.18
N TYR A 145 -45.30 -55.95 -12.68
CA TYR A 145 -44.91 -54.54 -12.57
C TYR A 145 -45.25 -53.87 -11.23
N ASN A 146 -46.14 -54.48 -10.45
CA ASN A 146 -46.52 -53.98 -9.12
C ASN A 146 -45.33 -53.89 -8.14
N VAL A 147 -44.45 -54.91 -8.12
CA VAL A 147 -43.26 -54.93 -7.25
C VAL A 147 -42.28 -53.84 -7.65
N ALA A 148 -42.03 -53.69 -8.96
CA ALA A 148 -41.14 -52.66 -9.48
C ALA A 148 -41.69 -51.25 -9.21
N ALA A 149 -42.99 -51.02 -9.42
CA ALA A 149 -43.64 -49.75 -9.12
C ALA A 149 -43.49 -49.36 -7.65
N GLN A 150 -43.68 -50.31 -6.73
CA GLN A 150 -43.59 -50.06 -5.28
C GLN A 150 -42.16 -49.68 -4.84
N ILE A 151 -41.14 -50.36 -5.38
CA ILE A 151 -39.73 -50.04 -5.10
C ILE A 151 -39.38 -48.64 -5.61
N ILE A 152 -39.86 -48.28 -6.80
CA ILE A 152 -39.62 -46.96 -7.40
C ILE A 152 -40.28 -45.86 -6.56
N SER A 153 -41.50 -46.06 -6.09
CA SER A 153 -42.21 -45.11 -5.22
C SER A 153 -41.50 -44.89 -3.88
N LEU A 154 -41.04 -45.95 -3.22
CA LEU A 154 -40.31 -45.87 -1.94
C LEU A 154 -39.00 -45.08 -2.05
N ARG A 155 -38.28 -45.24 -3.18
CA ARG A 155 -37.03 -44.51 -3.42
C ARG A 155 -37.25 -43.03 -3.75
N GLN A 156 -38.35 -42.71 -4.44
CA GLN A 156 -38.67 -41.33 -4.80
C GLN A 156 -39.17 -40.51 -3.63
N ASN A 157 -39.83 -41.16 -2.68
CA ASN A 157 -40.33 -40.53 -1.47
C ASN A 157 -39.74 -41.27 -0.26
N PRO A 158 -38.43 -41.09 0.02
CA PRO A 158 -37.84 -41.69 1.19
C PRO A 158 -38.64 -41.23 2.42
N PRO A 159 -38.95 -42.12 3.36
CA PRO A 159 -39.56 -41.71 4.61
C PRO A 159 -38.65 -40.63 5.21
N ALA A 160 -39.24 -39.49 5.60
CA ALA A 160 -38.53 -38.47 6.34
C ALA A 160 -37.83 -39.18 7.50
N GLU A 161 -36.50 -39.16 7.51
CA GLU A 161 -35.75 -39.71 8.62
C GLU A 161 -36.36 -39.12 9.90
N PRO A 162 -36.68 -39.96 10.91
CA PRO A 162 -37.05 -39.44 12.21
C PRO A 162 -35.91 -38.53 12.66
N VAL A 163 -36.14 -37.23 12.64
CA VAL A 163 -35.20 -36.25 13.18
C VAL A 163 -35.12 -36.56 14.66
N GLU A 164 -34.10 -37.32 15.07
CA GLU A 164 -33.79 -37.48 16.48
C GLU A 164 -33.52 -36.07 17.05
N PRO A 165 -34.14 -35.71 18.18
CA PRO A 165 -33.94 -34.40 18.76
C PRO A 165 -32.50 -34.31 19.29
N VAL A 166 -31.64 -33.61 18.56
CA VAL A 166 -30.34 -33.15 19.07
C VAL A 166 -30.62 -32.16 20.20
N PRO A 167 -30.19 -32.42 21.45
CA PRO A 167 -30.26 -31.42 22.50
C PRO A 167 -29.20 -30.35 22.21
N ASP A 168 -29.61 -29.09 22.27
CA ASP A 168 -28.83 -27.87 22.01
C ASP A 168 -28.62 -27.47 20.54
N ALA A 169 -29.67 -26.86 19.96
CA ALA A 169 -29.51 -25.82 18.97
C ALA A 169 -30.45 -24.64 19.32
N PRO A 170 -29.96 -23.39 19.43
CA PRO A 170 -30.83 -22.24 19.67
C PRO A 170 -31.73 -22.01 18.44
N ALA A 171 -32.99 -21.68 18.71
CA ALA A 171 -34.06 -21.51 17.74
C ALA A 171 -33.62 -20.71 16.49
N PRO A 172 -33.89 -21.19 15.25
CA PRO A 172 -33.65 -20.38 14.07
C PRO A 172 -34.67 -19.22 14.06
N ALA A 173 -34.12 -18.01 14.11
CA ALA A 173 -34.85 -16.77 13.89
C ALA A 173 -35.60 -16.84 12.56
N SER A 174 -36.88 -16.48 12.59
CA SER A 174 -37.72 -16.27 11.41
C SER A 174 -37.08 -15.23 10.48
N PRO A 175 -36.88 -15.52 9.19
CA PRO A 175 -36.59 -14.48 8.22
C PRO A 175 -37.91 -13.91 7.70
N ASP A 176 -38.31 -12.79 8.30
CA ASP A 176 -39.21 -11.84 7.66
C ASP A 176 -38.48 -11.15 6.50
N ALA A 177 -39.21 -10.97 5.40
CA ALA A 177 -39.06 -9.93 4.38
C ALA A 177 -37.80 -9.87 3.48
N THR A 178 -38.09 -10.09 2.19
CA THR A 178 -37.69 -9.23 1.06
C THR A 178 -36.28 -9.42 0.48
N THR A 179 -36.21 -10.08 -0.67
CA THR A 179 -35.51 -9.58 -1.86
C THR A 179 -36.10 -10.33 -3.06
N ALA A 180 -36.91 -9.62 -3.83
CA ALA A 180 -37.46 -10.07 -5.10
C ALA A 180 -36.34 -10.29 -6.13
N PRO A 181 -36.42 -11.32 -7.00
CA PRO A 181 -35.61 -11.38 -8.21
C PRO A 181 -36.10 -10.30 -9.21
N PRO A 182 -35.20 -9.72 -10.04
CA PRO A 182 -35.60 -8.76 -11.07
C PRO A 182 -36.52 -9.43 -12.11
N PRO A 183 -37.48 -8.70 -12.72
CA PRO A 183 -38.33 -9.28 -13.75
C PRO A 183 -37.52 -9.57 -15.02
N SER A 184 -37.51 -10.83 -15.43
CA SER A 184 -37.14 -11.22 -16.79
C SER A 184 -38.23 -10.75 -17.74
N ASP A 185 -37.83 -9.92 -18.70
CA ASP A 185 -38.66 -9.41 -19.80
C ASP A 185 -39.10 -10.59 -20.71
N PRO A 186 -40.41 -10.80 -20.94
CA PRO A 186 -40.89 -11.77 -21.91
C PRO A 186 -41.01 -11.13 -23.30
N ALA A 187 -40.50 -11.83 -24.32
CA ALA A 187 -40.80 -11.54 -25.71
C ALA A 187 -42.32 -11.56 -25.98
N ALA A 188 -42.81 -10.58 -26.74
CA ALA A 188 -44.01 -10.61 -27.57
C ALA A 188 -43.84 -9.51 -28.66
N ASP A 189 -43.67 -9.92 -29.91
CA ASP A 189 -44.67 -9.73 -30.98
C ASP A 189 -44.82 -8.26 -31.44
N GLU A 190 -44.09 -7.90 -32.52
CA GLU A 190 -44.60 -7.35 -33.79
C GLU A 190 -43.50 -7.41 -34.88
#